data_AF-A0A3D4ZX54-F1
#
_entry.id   AF-A0A3D4ZX54-F1
#
_cell.length_a   1.000
_cell.length_b   1.000
_cell.length_c   1.000
_cell.angle_alpha   90.00
_cell.angle_beta   90.00
_cell.angle_gamma   90.00
#
_symmetry.space_group_name_H-M   'P 1'
#
loop_
_entity.id
_entity.type
_entity.pdbx_description
1 polymer ?
#
loop_
_entity_poly.entity_id
_entity_poly.type
_entity_poly.pdbx_seq_one_letter_code
_entity_poly.pdbx_strand_id
1 'polypeptide(L)'
;MNHLQPRLLRVCVLLFALSAAIVSAGAAEVPPITLQKTDVPLSQVLSDISTQAGVQILIPQSADLSATLDLDLVDVDIEAALREIASQANCSWVRAYLLEPIEGGAEEYTFSSLLQLIRKTHAGYVERMEPEEREAFEQMAREAVASSRSEEAHSGPGFHLAKTGDMDDAQSDIDATVGRFMTDPLHFATLPPHIDPASVTLTDGDVTAFTDALLESTGFVVLDRLQGAAGTVSLEFTDTLVDEIVAAAADQLNCRHRRIYLLAVVDQLSEAQVKARMDAFFQAGVGFFWSQSPERRAELVRTVVERAGTLSADDRRQIKQSDIAKQVMTRFVEYCNSLPMEQRREMLPLLQEAAKLMGR
;
A
#
# COMPACT_ATOMS: atom_id res chain seq x y z
N MET A 1 -55.07 -17.39 23.37
CA MET A 1 -54.80 -16.17 22.58
C MET A 1 -54.76 -14.98 23.53
N ASN A 2 -53.74 -14.14 23.68
CA ASN A 2 -52.30 -14.14 23.45
C ASN A 2 -51.81 -12.97 24.32
N HIS A 3 -51.28 -13.21 25.52
CA HIS A 3 -50.79 -12.13 26.42
C HIS A 3 -49.37 -12.37 26.96
N LEU A 4 -48.60 -13.26 26.33
CA LEU A 4 -47.24 -13.62 26.76
C LEU A 4 -46.10 -12.95 25.94
N GLN A 5 -46.41 -12.12 24.94
CA GLN A 5 -45.39 -11.61 24.00
C GLN A 5 -44.61 -10.31 24.37
N PRO A 6 -45.04 -9.38 25.26
CA PRO A 6 -44.24 -8.16 25.49
C PRO A 6 -43.20 -8.28 26.60
N ARG A 7 -43.21 -9.36 27.40
CA ARG A 7 -42.23 -9.57 28.50
C ARG A 7 -40.99 -10.35 28.06
N LEU A 8 -41.14 -11.33 27.16
CA LEU A 8 -40.00 -12.08 26.61
C LEU A 8 -39.13 -11.21 25.69
N LEU A 9 -39.74 -10.32 24.89
CA LEU A 9 -39.01 -9.39 24.01
C LEU A 9 -38.16 -8.38 24.80
N ARG A 10 -38.68 -7.86 25.93
CA ARG A 10 -37.93 -6.93 26.80
C ARG A 10 -36.80 -7.62 27.57
N VAL A 11 -36.97 -8.90 27.92
CA VAL A 11 -35.91 -9.70 28.54
C VAL A 11 -34.83 -10.06 27.52
N CYS A 12 -35.16 -10.35 26.26
CA CYS A 12 -34.16 -10.57 25.21
C CYS A 12 -33.41 -9.30 24.80
N VAL A 13 -34.06 -8.13 24.76
CA VAL A 13 -33.40 -6.84 24.47
C VAL A 13 -32.51 -6.39 25.64
N LEU A 14 -32.92 -6.65 26.89
CA LEU A 14 -32.06 -6.40 28.05
C LEU A 14 -30.93 -7.43 28.18
N LEU A 15 -31.11 -8.69 27.75
CA LEU A 15 -30.02 -9.67 27.70
C LEU A 15 -29.01 -9.36 26.59
N PHE A 16 -29.44 -8.87 25.42
CA PHE A 16 -28.54 -8.36 24.37
C PHE A 16 -27.78 -7.10 24.83
N ALA A 17 -28.45 -6.20 25.57
CA ALA A 17 -27.81 -5.01 26.14
C ALA A 17 -26.90 -5.31 27.34
N LEU A 18 -27.12 -6.42 28.08
CA LEU A 18 -26.25 -6.85 29.17
C LEU A 18 -25.02 -7.64 28.68
N SER A 19 -25.11 -8.32 27.54
CA SER A 19 -23.93 -8.90 26.87
C SER A 19 -23.06 -7.86 26.16
N ALA A 20 -23.58 -6.66 25.90
CA ALA A 20 -22.80 -5.52 25.43
C ALA A 20 -21.95 -4.83 26.54
N ALA A 21 -22.04 -5.30 27.79
CA ALA A 21 -21.25 -4.80 28.92
C ALA A 21 -20.21 -5.82 29.43
N ILE A 22 -20.01 -6.94 28.74
CA ILE A 22 -18.92 -7.88 29.02
C ILE A 22 -17.76 -7.47 28.13
N VAL A 23 -16.88 -6.62 28.68
CA VAL A 23 -15.53 -6.29 28.17
C VAL A 23 -15.50 -6.19 26.64
N SER A 24 -16.00 -5.07 26.12
CA SER A 24 -15.30 -4.48 24.98
C SER A 24 -13.88 -4.26 25.50
N ALA A 25 -12.96 -5.13 25.12
CA ALA A 25 -11.58 -4.74 24.99
C ALA A 25 -11.61 -3.69 23.89
N GLY A 26 -11.96 -2.44 24.26
CA GLY A 26 -11.83 -1.30 23.37
C GLY A 26 -10.43 -1.39 22.76
N ALA A 27 -10.33 -1.15 21.45
CA ALA A 27 -9.07 -1.15 20.73
C ALA A 27 -7.99 -0.58 21.66
N ALA A 28 -7.03 -1.42 22.07
CA ALA A 28 -6.13 -1.06 23.16
C ALA A 28 -5.44 0.24 22.76
N GLU A 29 -5.75 1.33 23.48
CA GLU A 29 -5.27 2.66 23.15
C GLU A 29 -3.74 2.58 23.13
N VAL A 30 -3.14 2.89 21.98
CA VAL A 30 -1.69 2.74 21.79
C VAL A 30 -1.00 3.70 22.76
N PRO A 31 -0.13 3.20 23.67
CA PRO A 31 0.52 4.06 24.65
C PRO A 31 1.28 5.21 23.98
N PRO A 32 1.24 6.42 24.56
CA PRO A 32 1.99 7.54 24.05
C PRO A 32 3.49 7.32 24.19
N ILE A 33 4.26 7.90 23.28
CA ILE A 33 5.71 7.80 23.19
C ILE A 33 6.36 8.94 23.97
N THR A 34 7.32 8.60 24.83
CA THR A 34 8.21 9.58 25.47
C THR A 34 9.66 9.14 25.26
N LEU A 35 10.40 9.96 24.50
CA LEU A 35 11.81 9.72 24.13
C LEU A 35 12.57 11.04 24.11
N GLN A 36 13.46 11.22 25.09
CA GLN A 36 14.38 12.36 25.17
C GLN A 36 15.81 11.84 25.08
N LYS A 37 16.39 11.89 23.88
CA LYS A 37 17.65 11.24 23.53
C LYS A 37 18.43 12.09 22.52
N THR A 38 19.74 12.07 22.61
CA THR A 38 20.66 12.80 21.71
C THR A 38 21.70 11.82 21.18
N ASP A 39 22.01 11.91 19.90
CA ASP A 39 22.98 11.06 19.19
C ASP A 39 22.72 9.56 19.37
N VAL A 40 21.46 9.14 19.21
CA VAL A 40 21.06 7.73 19.38
C VAL A 40 20.81 7.06 18.02
N PRO A 41 21.33 5.84 17.79
CA PRO A 41 21.12 5.14 16.54
C PRO A 41 19.63 4.92 16.24
N LEU A 42 19.24 5.10 14.97
CA LEU A 42 17.88 4.87 14.47
C LEU A 42 17.32 3.50 14.90
N SER A 43 18.16 2.45 14.81
CA SER A 43 17.78 1.09 15.23
C SER A 43 17.33 1.02 16.70
N GLN A 44 18.01 1.74 17.60
CA GLN A 44 17.66 1.79 19.01
C GLN A 44 16.36 2.57 19.23
N VAL A 45 16.22 3.73 18.59
CA VAL A 45 15.00 4.54 18.66
C VAL A 45 13.77 3.73 18.23
N LEU A 46 13.84 3.04 17.10
CA LEU A 46 12.72 2.22 16.60
C LEU A 46 12.39 1.05 17.54
N SER A 47 13.41 0.43 18.15
CA SER A 47 13.21 -0.61 19.17
C SER A 47 12.52 -0.06 20.42
N ASP A 48 12.87 1.15 20.87
CA ASP A 48 12.25 1.78 22.03
C ASP A 48 10.78 2.13 21.76
N ILE A 49 10.47 2.71 20.59
CA ILE A 49 9.09 3.00 20.18
C ILE A 49 8.26 1.73 20.10
N SER A 50 8.78 0.70 19.42
CA SER A 50 8.09 -0.60 19.28
C SER A 50 7.77 -1.20 20.66
N THR A 51 8.70 -1.08 21.61
CA THR A 51 8.51 -1.56 22.99
C THR A 51 7.49 -0.73 23.76
N GLN A 52 7.56 0.62 23.69
CA GLN A 52 6.65 1.52 24.41
C GLN A 52 5.21 1.40 23.91
N ALA A 53 5.02 1.45 22.58
CA ALA A 53 3.69 1.38 21.96
C ALA A 53 3.14 -0.05 21.84
N GLY A 54 3.96 -1.08 22.06
CA GLY A 54 3.54 -2.48 21.90
C GLY A 54 3.19 -2.85 20.46
N VAL A 55 3.73 -2.13 19.47
CA VAL A 55 3.50 -2.39 18.03
C VAL A 55 4.73 -2.96 17.37
N GLN A 56 4.54 -3.62 16.22
CA GLN A 56 5.65 -4.10 15.41
C GLN A 56 6.05 -3.05 14.36
N ILE A 57 7.33 -2.69 14.33
CA ILE A 57 7.92 -1.87 13.27
C ILE A 57 8.87 -2.76 12.47
N LEU A 58 8.55 -3.00 11.19
CA LEU A 58 9.34 -3.83 10.29
C LEU A 58 10.19 -2.97 9.38
N ILE A 59 11.45 -3.37 9.23
CA ILE A 59 12.47 -2.66 8.45
C ILE A 59 13.12 -3.65 7.47
N PRO A 60 13.48 -3.24 6.23
CA PRO A 60 14.27 -4.08 5.34
C PRO A 60 15.55 -4.56 6.00
N GLN A 61 15.91 -5.84 5.83
CA GLN A 61 17.16 -6.39 6.37
C GLN A 61 18.41 -5.69 5.82
N SER A 62 18.31 -5.10 4.64
CA SER A 62 19.38 -4.35 3.98
C SER A 62 19.41 -2.87 4.33
N ALA A 63 18.53 -2.38 5.22
CA ALA A 63 18.45 -0.96 5.54
C ALA A 63 19.69 -0.49 6.31
N ASP A 64 20.20 0.67 5.93
CA ASP A 64 21.23 1.36 6.70
C ASP A 64 20.58 2.10 7.87
N LEU A 65 20.80 1.60 9.10
CA LEU A 65 20.28 2.18 10.33
C LEU A 65 21.35 2.91 11.14
N SER A 66 22.43 3.35 10.47
CA SER A 66 23.56 4.04 11.09
C SER A 66 23.28 5.50 11.43
N ALA A 67 22.23 6.10 10.86
CA ALA A 67 21.82 7.46 11.20
C ALA A 67 21.58 7.60 12.71
N THR A 68 22.10 8.68 13.30
CA THR A 68 21.84 9.04 14.69
C THR A 68 20.83 10.18 14.76
N LEU A 69 20.03 10.16 15.82
CA LEU A 69 18.87 11.04 15.98
C LEU A 69 18.95 11.83 17.27
N ASP A 70 18.43 13.05 17.20
CA ASP A 70 18.20 13.93 18.34
C ASP A 70 16.68 14.10 18.52
N LEU A 71 16.13 13.49 19.56
CA LEU A 71 14.70 13.43 19.81
C LEU A 71 14.35 14.02 21.16
N ASP A 72 13.36 14.91 21.15
CA ASP A 72 12.70 15.44 22.35
C ASP A 72 11.19 15.25 22.19
N LEU A 73 10.75 13.99 22.35
CA LEU A 73 9.37 13.56 22.25
C LEU A 73 8.81 13.35 23.65
N VAL A 74 7.69 14.02 23.96
CA VAL A 74 7.00 13.90 25.24
C VAL A 74 5.52 13.71 24.99
N ASP A 75 5.01 12.56 25.43
CA ASP A 75 3.57 12.23 25.37
C ASP A 75 2.96 12.40 23.96
N VAL A 76 3.68 11.91 22.93
CA VAL A 76 3.23 12.02 21.54
C VAL A 76 2.66 10.69 21.05
N ASP A 77 1.70 10.73 20.11
CA ASP A 77 1.26 9.51 19.45
C ASP A 77 2.38 8.89 18.60
N ILE A 78 2.26 7.59 18.32
CA ILE A 78 3.28 6.86 17.57
C ILE A 78 3.50 7.41 16.15
N GLU A 79 2.46 7.89 15.46
CA GLU A 79 2.60 8.39 14.09
C GLU A 79 3.27 9.75 14.06
N ALA A 80 3.03 10.60 15.06
CA ALA A 80 3.80 11.81 15.29
C ALA A 80 5.29 11.49 15.58
N ALA A 81 5.57 10.49 16.41
CA ALA A 81 6.94 10.05 16.68
C ALA A 81 7.64 9.51 15.41
N LEU A 82 6.94 8.67 14.63
CA LEU A 82 7.47 8.13 13.37
C LEU A 82 7.66 9.22 12.31
N ARG A 83 6.81 10.25 12.29
CA ARG A 83 6.97 11.42 11.41
C ARG A 83 8.21 12.24 11.77
N GLU A 84 8.48 12.46 13.06
CA GLU A 84 9.71 13.12 13.50
C GLU A 84 10.95 12.33 13.07
N ILE A 85 10.95 11.02 13.31
CA ILE A 85 12.04 10.14 12.87
C ILE A 85 12.23 10.20 11.35
N ALA A 86 11.14 10.10 10.59
CA ALA A 86 11.17 10.13 9.14
C ALA A 86 11.78 11.43 8.60
N SER A 87 11.50 12.57 9.25
CA SER A 87 12.05 13.86 8.88
C SER A 87 13.57 13.96 9.06
N GLN A 88 14.12 13.28 10.07
CA GLN A 88 15.55 13.31 10.39
C GLN A 88 16.34 12.24 9.63
N ALA A 89 15.77 11.05 9.43
CA ALA A 89 16.43 9.89 8.83
C ALA A 89 16.04 9.64 7.35
N ASN A 90 15.24 10.51 6.73
CA ASN A 90 14.67 10.34 5.39
C ASN A 90 14.03 8.95 5.19
N CYS A 91 13.06 8.62 6.03
CA CYS A 91 12.39 7.33 6.02
C CYS A 91 10.93 7.46 5.56
N SER A 92 10.46 6.50 4.77
CA SER A 92 9.03 6.32 4.51
C SER A 92 8.47 5.32 5.51
N TRP A 93 7.21 5.48 5.89
CA TRP A 93 6.49 4.47 6.66
C TRP A 93 5.02 4.40 6.27
N VAL A 94 4.45 3.21 6.44
CA VAL A 94 3.01 2.95 6.25
C VAL A 94 2.48 2.06 7.36
N ARG A 95 1.28 2.35 7.82
CA ARG A 95 0.49 1.56 8.77
C ARG A 95 -0.30 0.50 7.99
N ALA A 96 -0.27 -0.72 8.50
CA ALA A 96 -1.08 -1.83 8.01
C ALA A 96 -1.62 -2.64 9.19
N TYR A 97 -2.60 -3.48 8.90
CA TYR A 97 -3.24 -4.34 9.88
C TYR A 97 -3.11 -5.81 9.49
N LEU A 98 -2.94 -6.69 10.47
CA LEU A 98 -3.05 -8.14 10.28
C LEU A 98 -4.24 -8.67 11.05
N LEU A 99 -5.00 -9.57 10.42
CA LEU A 99 -5.96 -10.45 11.09
C LEU A 99 -5.37 -11.86 11.17
N GLU A 100 -5.32 -12.42 12.36
CA GLU A 100 -4.67 -13.70 12.64
C GLU A 100 -5.53 -14.62 13.49
N PRO A 101 -5.44 -15.94 13.30
CA PRO A 101 -6.14 -16.88 14.15
C PRO A 101 -5.79 -16.68 15.64
N ILE A 102 -6.77 -16.85 16.53
CA ILE A 102 -6.51 -16.85 17.99
C ILE A 102 -5.60 -18.01 18.36
N GLU A 103 -5.81 -19.17 17.73
CA GLU A 103 -5.02 -20.37 17.94
C GLU A 103 -3.72 -20.35 17.11
N GLY A 104 -2.58 -20.52 17.77
CA GLY A 104 -1.26 -20.49 17.15
C GLY A 104 -0.38 -19.36 17.68
N GLY A 105 0.95 -19.53 17.62
CA GLY A 105 1.88 -18.43 17.88
C GLY A 105 1.66 -17.28 16.90
N ALA A 106 1.99 -16.06 17.30
CA ALA A 106 2.02 -14.94 16.35
C ALA A 106 3.05 -15.27 15.26
N GLU A 107 2.64 -15.25 13.99
CA GLU A 107 3.56 -15.47 12.88
C GLU A 107 4.55 -14.28 12.84
N GLU A 108 5.85 -14.59 12.76
CA GLU A 108 6.88 -13.58 12.59
C GLU A 108 6.99 -13.24 11.10
N TYR A 109 6.69 -11.99 10.76
CA TYR A 109 6.84 -11.51 9.40
C TYR A 109 8.12 -10.69 9.23
N THR A 110 8.74 -10.85 8.08
CA THR A 110 9.77 -9.93 7.60
C THR A 110 9.13 -8.76 6.84
N PHE A 111 9.86 -7.65 6.72
CA PHE A 111 9.45 -6.53 5.87
C PHE A 111 9.09 -6.98 4.45
N SER A 112 9.95 -7.77 3.82
CA SER A 112 9.75 -8.22 2.43
C SER A 112 8.54 -9.14 2.28
N SER A 113 8.27 -10.03 3.24
CA SER A 113 7.09 -10.89 3.21
C SER A 113 5.79 -10.09 3.37
N LEU A 114 5.73 -9.11 4.29
CA LEU A 114 4.54 -8.26 4.40
C LEU A 114 4.37 -7.38 3.17
N LEU A 115 5.44 -6.79 2.65
CA LEU A 115 5.35 -5.96 1.45
C LEU A 115 4.78 -6.74 0.26
N GLN A 116 5.17 -8.01 0.10
CA GLN A 116 4.61 -8.89 -0.92
C GLN A 116 3.13 -9.20 -0.68
N LEU A 117 2.72 -9.42 0.57
CA LEU A 117 1.31 -9.61 0.91
C LEU A 117 0.49 -8.36 0.61
N ILE A 118 0.97 -7.17 1.00
CA ILE A 118 0.33 -5.89 0.68
C ILE A 118 0.15 -5.74 -0.83
N ARG A 119 1.19 -5.99 -1.63
CA ARG A 119 1.11 -5.96 -3.10
C ARG A 119 0.07 -6.93 -3.64
N LYS A 120 0.03 -8.15 -3.10
CA LYS A 120 -0.94 -9.16 -3.51
C LYS A 120 -2.36 -8.75 -3.15
N THR A 121 -2.58 -8.14 -1.99
CA THR A 121 -3.88 -7.63 -1.56
C THR A 121 -4.36 -6.52 -2.48
N HIS A 122 -3.54 -5.51 -2.77
CA HIS A 122 -3.89 -4.45 -3.75
C HIS A 122 -4.17 -5.02 -5.14
N ALA A 123 -3.32 -5.94 -5.63
CA ALA A 123 -3.52 -6.55 -6.95
C ALA A 123 -4.85 -7.32 -7.00
N GLY A 124 -5.14 -8.12 -5.97
CA GLY A 124 -6.40 -8.86 -5.88
C GLY A 124 -7.61 -7.93 -5.81
N TYR A 125 -7.53 -6.83 -5.07
CA TYR A 125 -8.58 -5.81 -4.99
C TYR A 125 -8.88 -5.20 -6.36
N VAL A 126 -7.84 -4.74 -7.08
CA VAL A 126 -7.99 -4.16 -8.43
C VAL A 126 -8.47 -5.18 -9.47
N GLU A 127 -8.11 -6.45 -9.32
CA GLU A 127 -8.61 -7.53 -10.17
C GLU A 127 -10.11 -7.79 -9.98
N ARG A 128 -10.65 -7.55 -8.78
CA ARG A 128 -12.08 -7.71 -8.46
C ARG A 128 -12.95 -6.51 -8.82
N MET A 129 -12.36 -5.34 -9.05
CA MET A 129 -13.10 -4.15 -9.47
C MET A 129 -13.83 -4.35 -10.80
N GLU A 130 -15.01 -3.77 -10.90
CA GLU A 130 -15.69 -3.58 -12.17
C GLU A 130 -14.90 -2.60 -13.07
N PRO A 131 -15.07 -2.64 -14.41
CA PRO A 131 -14.31 -1.78 -15.31
C PRO A 131 -14.40 -0.28 -15.00
N GLU A 132 -15.58 0.21 -14.60
CA GLU A 132 -15.81 1.62 -14.26
C GLU A 132 -15.10 2.03 -12.97
N GLU A 133 -15.14 1.16 -11.94
CA GLU A 133 -14.43 1.36 -10.67
C GLU A 133 -12.92 1.36 -10.88
N ARG A 134 -12.42 0.47 -11.74
CA ARG A 134 -11.00 0.43 -12.10
C ARG A 134 -10.57 1.72 -12.81
N GLU A 135 -11.37 2.26 -13.71
CA GLU A 135 -11.09 3.54 -14.37
C GLU A 135 -11.06 4.70 -13.36
N ALA A 136 -12.00 4.73 -12.42
CA ALA A 136 -12.02 5.71 -11.33
C ALA A 136 -10.80 5.59 -10.41
N PHE A 137 -10.40 4.36 -10.06
CA PHE A 137 -9.20 4.09 -9.26
C PHE A 137 -7.93 4.53 -9.99
N GLU A 138 -7.81 4.24 -11.29
CA GLU A 138 -6.70 4.69 -12.13
C GLU A 138 -6.67 6.21 -12.26
N GLN A 139 -7.83 6.87 -12.34
CA GLN A 139 -7.90 8.33 -12.31
C GLN A 139 -7.45 8.90 -10.96
N MET A 140 -7.91 8.34 -9.84
CA MET A 140 -7.49 8.75 -8.50
C MET A 140 -5.98 8.59 -8.32
N ALA A 141 -5.40 7.46 -8.76
CA ALA A 141 -3.96 7.24 -8.71
C ALA A 141 -3.19 8.29 -9.51
N ARG A 142 -3.69 8.70 -10.69
CA ARG A 142 -3.09 9.79 -11.49
C ARG A 142 -3.18 11.14 -10.78
N GLU A 143 -4.32 11.46 -10.19
CA GLU A 143 -4.51 12.71 -9.45
C GLU A 143 -3.62 12.76 -8.20
N ALA A 144 -3.49 11.65 -7.48
CA ALA A 144 -2.59 11.52 -6.33
C ALA A 144 -1.11 11.67 -6.73
N VAL A 145 -0.73 11.15 -7.90
CA VAL A 145 0.59 11.38 -8.48
C VAL A 145 0.80 12.86 -8.82
N ALA A 146 -0.18 13.50 -9.46
CA ALA A 146 -0.07 14.92 -9.80
C ALA A 146 0.00 15.81 -8.55
N SER A 147 -0.71 15.44 -7.48
CA SER A 147 -0.66 16.13 -6.19
C SER A 147 0.55 15.74 -5.34
N SER A 148 1.25 14.63 -5.64
CA SER A 148 2.45 14.16 -4.91
C SER A 148 3.59 15.17 -4.84
N ARG A 149 3.54 16.24 -5.64
CA ARG A 149 4.47 17.38 -5.58
C ARG A 149 4.19 18.35 -4.43
N SER A 150 3.03 18.27 -3.76
CA SER A 150 2.75 19.09 -2.58
C SER A 150 3.32 18.43 -1.32
N GLU A 151 3.74 19.24 -0.34
CA GLU A 151 4.15 18.72 0.97
C GLU A 151 3.01 17.96 1.66
N GLU A 152 1.75 18.35 1.41
CA GLU A 152 0.55 17.71 1.93
C GLU A 152 0.36 16.27 1.43
N ALA A 153 0.91 15.92 0.26
CA ALA A 153 0.84 14.57 -0.28
C ALA A 153 1.91 13.62 0.29
N HIS A 154 2.89 14.13 1.04
CA HIS A 154 3.97 13.33 1.62
C HIS A 154 3.64 12.77 3.00
N SER A 155 2.54 13.18 3.62
CA SER A 155 2.12 12.63 4.90
C SER A 155 0.61 12.72 5.05
N GLY A 156 0.03 11.66 5.61
CA GLY A 156 -1.36 11.64 6.01
C GLY A 156 -1.54 10.74 7.22
N PRO A 157 -2.80 10.44 7.59
CA PRO A 157 -3.08 9.42 8.59
C PRO A 157 -2.46 8.10 8.15
N GLY A 158 -1.68 7.43 9.00
CA GLY A 158 -1.16 6.11 8.67
C GLY A 158 -0.04 6.04 7.64
N PHE A 159 0.48 7.15 7.12
CA PHE A 159 1.68 7.11 6.28
C PHE A 159 2.53 8.39 6.29
N HIS A 160 3.78 8.20 5.90
CA HIS A 160 4.70 9.25 5.49
C HIS A 160 5.60 8.74 4.36
N LEU A 161 5.86 9.59 3.37
CA LEU A 161 6.76 9.32 2.27
C LEU A 161 7.97 10.24 2.38
N ALA A 162 9.16 9.64 2.41
CA ALA A 162 10.44 10.33 2.37
C ALA A 162 10.62 11.12 1.07
N LYS A 163 11.60 12.02 1.09
CA LYS A 163 12.06 12.70 -0.11
C LYS A 163 12.88 11.75 -0.96
N THR A 164 12.68 11.80 -2.27
CA THR A 164 13.28 10.84 -3.22
C THR A 164 14.45 11.42 -4.02
N GLY A 165 14.76 12.71 -3.82
CA GLY A 165 15.92 13.40 -4.39
C GLY A 165 15.55 14.17 -5.65
N ASP A 166 16.45 14.19 -6.63
CA ASP A 166 16.32 15.01 -7.86
C ASP A 166 15.03 14.76 -8.66
N MET A 167 14.37 13.63 -8.44
CA MET A 167 13.14 13.25 -9.15
C MET A 167 11.89 13.93 -8.59
N ASP A 168 11.93 14.49 -7.37
CA ASP A 168 10.81 15.25 -6.81
C ASP A 168 10.57 16.55 -7.61
N ASP A 169 11.61 17.08 -8.26
CA ASP A 169 11.59 18.28 -9.11
C ASP A 169 11.36 17.99 -10.62
N ALA A 170 11.06 16.74 -10.98
CA ALA A 170 10.91 16.37 -12.39
C ALA A 170 9.71 17.06 -13.05
N GLN A 171 9.92 17.58 -14.27
CA GLN A 171 8.88 18.30 -15.04
C GLN A 171 7.74 17.40 -15.53
N SER A 172 7.96 16.08 -15.62
CA SER A 172 6.94 15.11 -16.00
C SER A 172 6.47 14.32 -14.78
N ASP A 173 5.15 14.15 -14.65
CA ASP A 173 4.54 13.36 -13.58
C ASP A 173 4.98 11.88 -13.65
N ILE A 174 5.20 11.38 -14.86
CA ILE A 174 5.75 10.03 -15.10
C ILE A 174 7.16 9.93 -14.53
N ASP A 175 8.00 10.94 -14.77
CA ASP A 175 9.39 10.91 -14.30
C ASP A 175 9.42 10.94 -12.76
N ALA A 176 8.63 11.83 -12.14
CA ALA A 176 8.49 11.88 -10.68
C ALA A 176 7.99 10.55 -10.09
N THR A 177 6.96 9.96 -10.69
CA THR A 177 6.39 8.67 -10.25
C THR A 177 7.39 7.53 -10.36
N VAL A 178 8.08 7.41 -11.50
CA VAL A 178 9.07 6.35 -11.69
C VAL A 178 10.25 6.56 -10.74
N GLY A 179 10.68 7.81 -10.55
CA GLY A 179 11.68 8.17 -9.55
C GLY A 179 11.31 7.67 -8.16
N ARG A 180 10.10 7.98 -7.70
CA ARG A 180 9.56 7.49 -6.42
C ARG A 180 9.49 5.97 -6.36
N PHE A 181 8.95 5.31 -7.39
CA PHE A 181 8.85 3.86 -7.41
C PHE A 181 10.22 3.15 -7.39
N MET A 182 11.26 3.77 -7.94
CA MET A 182 12.63 3.24 -7.94
C MET A 182 13.39 3.50 -6.62
N THR A 183 12.93 4.46 -5.81
CA THR A 183 13.60 4.92 -4.60
C THR A 183 12.91 4.39 -3.35
N ASP A 184 11.58 4.50 -3.29
CA ASP A 184 10.76 4.18 -2.14
C ASP A 184 9.88 2.94 -2.40
N PRO A 185 10.16 1.81 -1.73
CA PRO A 185 9.39 0.59 -1.88
C PRO A 185 7.97 0.68 -1.29
N LEU A 186 7.67 1.67 -0.44
CA LEU A 186 6.38 1.82 0.25
C LEU A 186 5.39 2.74 -0.48
N HIS A 187 5.83 3.50 -1.47
CA HIS A 187 4.99 4.47 -2.19
C HIS A 187 3.68 3.87 -2.72
N PHE A 188 3.67 2.61 -3.17
CA PHE A 188 2.45 1.99 -3.71
C PHE A 188 1.38 1.71 -2.65
N ALA A 189 1.76 1.60 -1.36
CA ALA A 189 0.86 1.24 -0.27
C ALA A 189 0.06 2.45 0.26
N THR A 190 0.30 3.65 -0.28
CA THR A 190 -0.44 4.87 0.04
C THR A 190 -1.56 5.16 -0.97
N LEU A 191 -1.83 4.22 -1.88
CA LEU A 191 -2.91 4.32 -2.87
C LEU A 191 -3.92 3.19 -2.66
N PRO A 192 -5.20 3.48 -2.35
CA PRO A 192 -5.79 4.82 -2.32
C PRO A 192 -5.37 5.63 -1.07
N PRO A 193 -5.59 6.97 -1.06
CA PRO A 193 -5.22 7.84 0.07
C PRO A 193 -5.84 7.35 1.38
N HIS A 194 -5.07 7.44 2.46
CA HIS A 194 -5.52 7.01 3.77
C HIS A 194 -6.49 8.01 4.39
N ILE A 195 -7.64 7.52 4.87
CA ILE A 195 -8.68 8.31 5.54
C ILE A 195 -8.89 7.73 6.94
N ASP A 196 -8.72 8.58 7.95
CA ASP A 196 -8.92 8.24 9.37
C ASP A 196 -9.26 9.53 10.14
N PRO A 197 -10.39 9.63 10.84
CA PRO A 197 -11.48 8.65 10.96
C PRO A 197 -12.21 8.37 9.62
N ALA A 198 -12.88 7.21 9.53
CA ALA A 198 -13.55 6.76 8.31
C ALA A 198 -14.99 6.28 8.55
N SER A 199 -15.73 6.11 7.45
CA SER A 199 -17.08 5.55 7.45
C SER A 199 -17.10 4.28 6.62
N VAL A 200 -17.63 3.18 7.19
CA VAL A 200 -17.65 1.86 6.55
C VAL A 200 -19.01 1.24 6.82
N THR A 201 -19.66 0.78 5.75
CA THR A 201 -20.88 -0.02 5.83
C THR A 201 -20.66 -1.34 5.11
N LEU A 202 -20.83 -2.45 5.83
CA LEU A 202 -20.75 -3.80 5.30
C LEU A 202 -21.83 -4.66 5.96
N THR A 203 -22.54 -5.46 5.19
CA THR A 203 -23.59 -6.35 5.71
C THR A 203 -23.30 -7.78 5.25
N ASP A 204 -23.15 -8.69 6.21
CA ASP A 204 -22.94 -10.12 6.02
C ASP A 204 -21.80 -10.46 5.03
N GLY A 205 -20.73 -9.65 5.03
CA GLY A 205 -19.57 -9.84 4.17
C GLY A 205 -18.60 -10.88 4.73
N ASP A 206 -17.92 -11.63 3.87
CA ASP A 206 -16.79 -12.45 4.32
C ASP A 206 -15.54 -11.59 4.60
N VAL A 207 -14.44 -12.22 5.01
CA VAL A 207 -13.19 -11.51 5.29
C VAL A 207 -12.66 -10.76 4.05
N THR A 208 -12.85 -11.30 2.85
CA THR A 208 -12.39 -10.64 1.62
C THR A 208 -13.21 -9.38 1.37
N ALA A 209 -14.54 -9.47 1.49
CA ALA A 209 -15.44 -8.33 1.38
C ALA A 209 -15.13 -7.26 2.44
N PHE A 210 -14.77 -7.66 3.66
CA PHE A 210 -14.30 -6.73 4.69
C PHE A 210 -12.99 -6.04 4.30
N THR A 211 -11.97 -6.78 3.86
CA THR A 211 -10.69 -6.18 3.45
C THR A 211 -10.84 -5.24 2.26
N ASP A 212 -11.72 -5.58 1.31
CA ASP A 212 -12.01 -4.75 0.13
C ASP A 212 -12.76 -3.49 0.54
N ALA A 213 -13.82 -3.60 1.36
CA ALA A 213 -14.58 -2.45 1.84
C ALA A 213 -13.72 -1.48 2.66
N LEU A 214 -12.79 -1.99 3.48
CA LEU A 214 -11.89 -1.14 4.25
C LEU A 214 -10.86 -0.47 3.35
N LEU A 215 -10.27 -1.20 2.39
CA LEU A 215 -9.31 -0.61 1.46
C LEU A 215 -9.97 0.47 0.59
N GLU A 216 -11.21 0.23 0.13
CA GLU A 216 -12.01 1.19 -0.64
C GLU A 216 -12.34 2.45 0.17
N SER A 217 -12.83 2.27 1.40
CA SER A 217 -13.35 3.39 2.21
C SER A 217 -12.26 4.18 2.92
N THR A 218 -11.11 3.55 3.18
CA THR A 218 -10.09 4.10 4.09
C THR A 218 -8.68 4.13 3.51
N GLY A 219 -8.39 3.39 2.43
CA GLY A 219 -7.03 3.21 1.92
C GLY A 219 -6.11 2.33 2.77
N PHE A 220 -6.51 1.96 3.99
CA PHE A 220 -5.72 1.09 4.84
C PHE A 220 -5.78 -0.37 4.38
N VAL A 221 -4.61 -1.01 4.41
CA VAL A 221 -4.48 -2.42 4.07
C VAL A 221 -4.66 -3.29 5.30
N VAL A 222 -5.67 -4.16 5.26
CA VAL A 222 -5.81 -5.30 6.18
C VAL A 222 -5.38 -6.57 5.48
N LEU A 223 -4.45 -7.27 6.10
CA LEU A 223 -3.90 -8.53 5.63
C LEU A 223 -4.56 -9.69 6.37
N ASP A 224 -5.31 -10.50 5.64
CA ASP A 224 -5.99 -11.68 6.17
C ASP A 224 -5.09 -12.92 6.19
N ARG A 225 -4.99 -13.56 7.37
CA ARG A 225 -4.29 -14.85 7.60
C ARG A 225 -5.22 -15.93 8.12
N LEU A 226 -6.52 -15.67 8.10
CA LEU A 226 -7.58 -16.56 8.53
C LEU A 226 -7.89 -17.55 7.40
N GLN A 227 -7.06 -18.59 7.25
CA GLN A 227 -7.13 -19.60 6.17
C GLN A 227 -8.53 -20.25 6.01
N GLY A 228 -9.46 -19.57 5.35
CA GLY A 228 -10.84 -20.03 5.17
C GLY A 228 -11.71 -19.95 6.44
N ALA A 229 -11.47 -19.00 7.34
CA ALA A 229 -12.38 -18.78 8.46
C ALA A 229 -13.79 -18.42 7.94
N ALA A 230 -14.79 -19.19 8.34
CA ALA A 230 -16.17 -19.08 7.85
C ALA A 230 -16.98 -17.98 8.57
N GLY A 231 -16.32 -16.89 8.99
CA GLY A 231 -16.96 -15.77 9.68
C GLY A 231 -17.52 -14.76 8.69
N THR A 232 -18.65 -14.16 9.06
CA THR A 232 -19.23 -13.00 8.36
C THR A 232 -19.09 -11.77 9.24
N VAL A 233 -18.92 -10.61 8.61
CA VAL A 233 -18.72 -9.32 9.23
C VAL A 233 -19.85 -8.39 8.79
N SER A 234 -20.49 -7.76 9.78
CA SER A 234 -21.52 -6.75 9.60
C SER A 234 -21.14 -5.51 10.41
N LEU A 235 -20.79 -4.43 9.74
CA LEU A 235 -20.29 -3.18 10.32
C LEU A 235 -21.11 -2.00 9.79
N GLU A 236 -21.44 -1.07 10.68
CA GLU A 236 -22.00 0.23 10.33
C GLU A 236 -21.31 1.28 11.20
N PHE A 237 -20.29 1.91 10.62
CA PHE A 237 -19.49 2.93 11.28
C PHE A 237 -19.54 4.23 10.49
N THR A 238 -19.56 5.34 11.22
CA THR A 238 -19.48 6.69 10.67
C THR A 238 -18.46 7.45 11.49
N ASP A 239 -17.51 8.09 10.82
CA ASP A 239 -16.49 8.93 11.45
C ASP A 239 -15.78 8.22 12.63
N THR A 240 -15.40 6.96 12.41
CA THR A 240 -14.82 6.07 13.43
C THR A 240 -13.35 5.80 13.10
N LEU A 241 -12.50 5.72 14.13
CA LEU A 241 -11.08 5.40 13.96
C LEU A 241 -10.91 4.03 13.31
N VAL A 242 -9.99 3.92 12.36
CA VAL A 242 -9.76 2.66 11.62
C VAL A 242 -9.40 1.52 12.56
N ASP A 243 -8.69 1.79 13.66
CA ASP A 243 -8.38 0.76 14.67
C ASP A 243 -9.62 0.19 15.34
N GLU A 244 -10.63 1.02 15.61
CA GLU A 244 -11.88 0.57 16.20
C GLU A 244 -12.69 -0.27 15.21
N ILE A 245 -12.68 0.11 13.93
CA ILE A 245 -13.32 -0.66 12.86
C ILE A 245 -12.66 -2.04 12.73
N VAL A 246 -11.31 -2.10 12.71
CA VAL A 246 -10.55 -3.35 12.62
C VAL A 246 -10.75 -4.22 13.86
N ALA A 247 -10.75 -3.62 15.05
CA ALA A 247 -11.00 -4.34 16.30
C ALA A 247 -12.40 -4.97 16.31
N ALA A 248 -13.42 -4.21 15.92
CA ALA A 248 -14.80 -4.70 15.84
C ALA A 248 -14.95 -5.84 14.83
N ALA A 249 -14.28 -5.75 13.67
CA ALA A 249 -14.25 -6.83 12.69
C ALA A 249 -13.54 -8.08 13.23
N ALA A 250 -12.42 -7.90 13.93
CA ALA A 250 -11.66 -9.00 14.52
C ALA A 250 -12.47 -9.76 15.58
N ASP A 251 -13.24 -9.03 16.40
CA ASP A 251 -14.15 -9.63 17.39
C ASP A 251 -15.23 -10.48 16.72
N GLN A 252 -15.85 -10.00 15.63
CA GLN A 252 -16.86 -10.77 14.88
C GLN A 252 -16.27 -12.01 14.19
N LEU A 253 -15.04 -11.89 13.69
CA LEU A 253 -14.30 -12.98 13.06
C LEU A 253 -13.67 -13.95 14.07
N ASN A 254 -13.78 -13.67 15.37
CA ASN A 254 -13.13 -14.42 16.44
C ASN A 254 -11.63 -14.61 16.15
N CYS A 255 -10.95 -13.52 15.84
CA CYS A 255 -9.54 -13.49 15.49
C CYS A 255 -8.78 -12.45 16.32
N ARG A 256 -7.44 -12.52 16.28
CA ARG A 256 -6.56 -11.47 16.80
C ARG A 256 -6.32 -10.46 15.70
N HIS A 257 -6.15 -9.19 16.07
CA HIS A 257 -5.63 -8.19 15.16
C HIS A 257 -4.32 -7.60 15.68
N ARG A 258 -3.49 -7.11 14.77
CA ARG A 258 -2.26 -6.37 15.09
C ARG A 258 -2.12 -5.16 14.19
N ARG A 259 -1.77 -4.01 14.78
CA ARG A 259 -1.28 -2.85 14.05
C ARG A 259 0.22 -3.01 13.79
N ILE A 260 0.64 -2.80 12.56
CA ILE A 260 2.04 -2.94 12.13
C ILE A 260 2.45 -1.72 11.30
N TYR A 261 3.69 -1.32 11.46
CA TYR A 261 4.32 -0.29 10.63
C TYR A 261 5.41 -0.92 9.77
N LEU A 262 5.39 -0.66 8.47
CA LEU A 262 6.53 -0.92 7.60
C LEU A 262 7.29 0.40 7.46
N LEU A 263 8.60 0.38 7.71
CA LEU A 263 9.48 1.55 7.59
C LEU A 263 10.62 1.23 6.63
N ALA A 264 10.85 2.11 5.65
CA ALA A 264 11.94 2.03 4.69
C ALA A 264 12.82 3.27 4.78
N VAL A 265 14.12 3.09 4.99
CA VAL A 265 15.10 4.16 4.79
C VAL A 265 15.23 4.39 3.29
N VAL A 266 15.02 5.64 2.83
CA VAL A 266 14.99 5.97 1.41
C VAL A 266 16.28 6.68 1.02
N ASP A 267 17.01 6.08 0.07
CA ASP A 267 18.14 6.74 -0.56
C ASP A 267 17.65 7.87 -1.46
N GLN A 268 18.21 9.07 -1.28
CA GLN A 268 18.06 10.12 -2.28
C GLN A 268 18.94 9.78 -3.47
N LEU A 269 18.30 9.37 -4.57
CA LEU A 269 19.00 8.96 -5.77
C LEU A 269 19.15 10.12 -6.74
N SER A 270 20.33 10.22 -7.32
CA SER A 270 20.52 11.03 -8.53
C SER A 270 19.75 10.44 -9.71
N GLU A 271 19.43 11.29 -10.70
CA GLU A 271 18.80 10.87 -11.95
C GLU A 271 19.54 9.69 -12.62
N ALA A 272 20.88 9.68 -12.57
CA ALA A 272 21.69 8.60 -13.13
C ALA A 272 21.49 7.26 -12.40
N GLN A 273 21.35 7.28 -11.08
CA GLN A 273 21.09 6.09 -10.28
C GLN A 273 19.67 5.56 -10.52
N VAL A 274 18.67 6.45 -10.65
CA VAL A 274 17.30 6.08 -11.02
C VAL A 274 17.30 5.38 -12.38
N LYS A 275 17.99 5.95 -13.38
CA LYS A 275 18.16 5.33 -14.69
C LYS A 275 18.81 3.95 -14.63
N ALA A 276 19.87 3.79 -13.83
CA ALA A 276 20.51 2.48 -13.66
C ALA A 276 19.59 1.44 -12.99
N ARG A 277 18.77 1.84 -12.01
CA ARG A 277 17.77 0.97 -11.39
C ARG A 277 16.67 0.58 -12.38
N MET A 278 16.17 1.53 -13.17
CA MET A 278 15.21 1.26 -14.24
C MET A 278 15.76 0.28 -15.27
N ASP A 279 17.03 0.39 -15.62
CA ASP A 279 17.67 -0.51 -16.57
C ASP A 279 17.69 -1.94 -16.04
N ALA A 280 18.05 -2.12 -14.76
CA ALA A 280 17.98 -3.42 -14.09
C ALA A 280 16.54 -3.96 -14.05
N PHE A 281 15.57 -3.09 -13.76
CA PHE A 281 14.15 -3.44 -13.76
C PHE A 281 13.66 -3.88 -15.14
N PHE A 282 14.05 -3.16 -16.20
CA PHE A 282 13.74 -3.53 -17.59
C PHE A 282 14.30 -4.91 -17.94
N GLN A 283 15.57 -5.18 -17.60
CA GLN A 283 16.19 -6.49 -17.85
C GLN A 283 15.48 -7.61 -17.09
N ALA A 284 15.10 -7.38 -15.84
CA ALA A 284 14.32 -8.34 -15.05
C ALA A 284 12.94 -8.58 -15.67
N GLY A 285 12.24 -7.54 -16.13
CA GLY A 285 10.94 -7.63 -16.80
C GLY A 285 11.02 -8.41 -18.11
N VAL A 286 12.06 -8.18 -18.92
CA VAL A 286 12.33 -8.95 -20.14
C VAL A 286 12.60 -10.42 -19.81
N GLY A 287 13.45 -10.70 -18.81
CA GLY A 287 13.72 -12.06 -18.35
C GLY A 287 12.45 -12.78 -17.88
N PHE A 288 11.61 -12.09 -17.11
CA PHE A 288 10.31 -12.59 -16.68
C PHE A 288 9.42 -12.91 -17.87
N PHE A 289 9.27 -11.99 -18.83
CA PHE A 289 8.43 -12.20 -20.02
C PHE A 289 8.83 -13.48 -20.77
N TRP A 290 10.12 -13.68 -21.04
CA TRP A 290 10.58 -14.88 -21.76
C TRP A 290 10.55 -16.17 -20.93
N SER A 291 10.49 -16.07 -19.60
CA SER A 291 10.26 -17.24 -18.74
C SER A 291 8.81 -17.74 -18.77
N GLN A 292 7.87 -16.94 -19.29
CA GLN A 292 6.46 -17.34 -19.42
C GLN A 292 6.23 -18.27 -20.61
N SER A 293 5.15 -19.05 -20.55
CA SER A 293 4.71 -19.86 -21.69
C SER A 293 4.32 -18.98 -22.90
N PRO A 294 4.39 -19.49 -24.14
CA PRO A 294 4.01 -18.73 -25.33
C PRO A 294 2.59 -18.14 -25.26
N GLU A 295 1.63 -18.88 -24.71
CA GLU A 295 0.24 -18.44 -24.56
C GLU A 295 0.15 -17.27 -23.59
N ARG A 296 0.86 -17.36 -22.45
CA ARG A 296 0.90 -16.28 -21.46
C ARG A 296 1.62 -15.04 -22.00
N ARG A 297 2.68 -15.20 -22.79
CA ARG A 297 3.35 -14.08 -23.47
C ARG A 297 2.41 -13.36 -24.44
N ALA A 298 1.67 -14.12 -25.25
CA ALA A 298 0.71 -13.55 -26.19
C ALA A 298 -0.40 -12.77 -25.47
N GLU A 299 -0.88 -13.28 -24.33
CA GLU A 299 -1.83 -12.58 -23.48
C GLU A 299 -1.27 -11.28 -22.91
N LEU A 300 -0.04 -11.31 -22.36
CA LEU A 300 0.63 -10.12 -21.83
C LEU A 300 0.81 -9.04 -22.92
N VAL A 301 1.26 -9.44 -24.12
CA VAL A 301 1.37 -8.55 -25.28
C VAL A 301 0.01 -7.91 -25.59
N ARG A 302 -1.06 -8.71 -25.66
CA ARG A 302 -2.41 -8.23 -25.94
C ARG A 302 -2.88 -7.22 -24.89
N THR A 303 -2.72 -7.54 -23.61
CA THR A 303 -3.12 -6.64 -22.50
C THR A 303 -2.39 -5.30 -22.57
N VAL A 304 -1.09 -5.30 -22.86
CA VAL A 304 -0.33 -4.04 -22.97
C VAL A 304 -0.76 -3.24 -24.19
N VAL A 305 -1.04 -3.89 -25.33
CA VAL A 305 -1.55 -3.20 -26.53
C VAL A 305 -2.93 -2.60 -26.29
N GLU A 306 -3.84 -3.36 -25.66
CA GLU A 306 -5.19 -2.89 -25.30
C GLU A 306 -5.10 -1.66 -24.40
N ARG A 307 -4.27 -1.70 -23.35
CA ARG A 307 -4.02 -0.56 -22.45
C ARG A 307 -3.38 0.64 -23.15
N ALA A 308 -2.43 0.42 -24.06
CA ALA A 308 -1.84 1.51 -24.85
C ALA A 308 -2.90 2.18 -25.77
N GLY A 309 -3.90 1.41 -26.21
CA GLY A 309 -5.04 1.88 -26.98
C GLY A 309 -5.96 2.82 -26.19
N THR A 310 -6.11 2.59 -24.87
CA THR A 310 -7.00 3.38 -23.99
C THR A 310 -6.36 4.65 -23.43
N LEU A 311 -5.07 4.89 -23.68
CA LEU A 311 -4.38 6.09 -23.22
C LEU A 311 -5.03 7.38 -23.75
N SER A 312 -5.31 8.31 -22.82
CA SER A 312 -5.90 9.60 -23.12
C SER A 312 -4.93 10.52 -23.87
N ALA A 313 -5.43 11.63 -24.41
CA ALA A 313 -4.59 12.62 -25.07
C ALA A 313 -3.56 13.25 -24.11
N ASP A 314 -3.91 13.37 -22.83
CA ASP A 314 -3.00 13.88 -21.81
C ASP A 314 -1.90 12.87 -21.48
N ASP A 315 -2.24 11.59 -21.26
CA ASP A 315 -1.24 10.54 -20.99
C ASP A 315 -0.23 10.45 -22.14
N ARG A 316 -0.72 10.51 -23.39
CA ARG A 316 0.15 10.53 -24.59
C ARG A 316 1.06 11.74 -24.63
N ARG A 317 0.60 12.91 -24.16
CA ARG A 317 1.41 14.12 -24.04
C ARG A 317 2.46 13.97 -22.93
N GLN A 318 2.08 13.45 -21.76
CA GLN A 318 3.01 13.22 -20.66
C GLN A 318 4.11 12.22 -21.05
N ILE A 319 3.76 11.10 -21.70
CA ILE A 319 4.73 10.10 -22.22
C ILE A 319 5.72 10.75 -23.18
N LYS A 320 5.25 11.65 -24.06
CA LYS A 320 6.12 12.37 -25.01
C LYS A 320 7.02 13.40 -24.33
N GLN A 321 6.64 13.91 -23.16
CA GLN A 321 7.42 14.89 -22.41
C GLN A 321 8.44 14.20 -21.49
N SER A 322 8.10 13.06 -20.90
CA SER A 322 8.93 12.24 -20.03
C SER A 322 10.23 11.79 -20.70
N ASP A 323 11.37 12.04 -20.04
CA ASP A 323 12.66 11.57 -20.52
C ASP A 323 12.89 10.09 -20.19
N ILE A 324 12.35 9.62 -19.06
CA ILE A 324 12.37 8.21 -18.69
C ILE A 324 11.58 7.37 -19.70
N ALA A 325 10.38 7.79 -20.09
CA ALA A 325 9.56 7.06 -21.04
C ALA A 325 10.25 6.94 -22.41
N LYS A 326 10.87 8.03 -22.90
CA LYS A 326 11.66 8.01 -24.15
C LYS A 326 12.85 7.05 -24.05
N GLN A 327 13.55 7.03 -22.93
CA GLN A 327 14.68 6.13 -22.71
C GLN A 327 14.24 4.67 -22.69
N VAL A 328 13.20 4.34 -21.90
CA VAL A 328 12.64 2.98 -21.83
C VAL A 328 12.18 2.53 -23.21
N MET A 329 11.50 3.41 -23.96
CA MET A 329 11.03 3.09 -25.30
C MET A 329 12.17 2.86 -26.29
N THR A 330 13.21 3.69 -26.23
CA THR A 330 14.42 3.52 -27.06
C THR A 330 15.08 2.17 -26.78
N ARG A 331 15.27 1.82 -25.50
CA ARG A 331 15.83 0.53 -25.11
C ARG A 331 14.95 -0.64 -25.51
N PHE A 332 13.65 -0.51 -25.37
CA PHE A 332 12.70 -1.52 -25.82
C PHE A 332 12.84 -1.79 -27.33
N VAL A 333 12.92 -0.73 -28.15
CA VAL A 333 13.11 -0.86 -29.60
C VAL A 333 14.47 -1.49 -29.93
N GLU A 334 15.55 -1.03 -29.29
CA GLU A 334 16.90 -1.61 -29.45
C GLU A 334 16.92 -3.10 -29.10
N TYR A 335 16.30 -3.45 -27.97
CA TYR A 335 16.14 -4.82 -27.51
C TYR A 335 15.39 -5.66 -28.55
N CYS A 336 14.20 -5.24 -28.99
CA CYS A 336 13.42 -5.98 -29.98
C CYS A 336 14.13 -6.11 -31.34
N ASN A 337 14.99 -5.15 -31.71
CA ASN A 337 15.80 -5.24 -32.92
C ASN A 337 16.97 -6.23 -32.79
N SER A 338 17.42 -6.52 -31.57
CA SER A 338 18.44 -7.54 -31.29
C SER A 338 17.88 -8.97 -31.26
N LEU A 339 16.55 -9.12 -31.17
CA LEU A 339 15.90 -10.42 -31.09
C LEU A 339 15.98 -11.22 -32.41
N PRO A 340 16.05 -12.55 -32.34
CA PRO A 340 15.77 -13.43 -33.47
C PRO A 340 14.42 -13.13 -34.11
N MET A 341 14.28 -13.39 -35.42
CA MET A 341 13.11 -13.00 -36.19
C MET A 341 11.78 -13.56 -35.65
N GLU A 342 11.79 -14.77 -35.09
CA GLU A 342 10.60 -15.38 -34.48
C GLU A 342 10.13 -14.63 -33.23
N GLN A 343 11.05 -14.35 -32.30
CA GLN A 343 10.76 -13.58 -31.09
C GLN A 343 10.38 -12.13 -31.42
N ARG A 344 11.01 -11.54 -32.44
CA ARG A 344 10.64 -10.20 -32.92
C ARG A 344 9.21 -10.13 -33.46
N ARG A 345 8.70 -11.21 -34.06
CA ARG A 345 7.29 -11.28 -34.51
C ARG A 345 6.33 -11.30 -33.33
N GLU A 346 6.65 -12.00 -32.24
CA GLU A 346 5.85 -11.97 -31.00
C GLU A 346 5.74 -10.53 -30.43
N MET A 347 6.82 -9.74 -30.54
CA MET A 347 6.89 -8.37 -30.03
C MET A 347 6.36 -7.31 -30.99
N LEU A 348 6.04 -7.67 -32.23
CA LEU A 348 5.64 -6.71 -33.28
C LEU A 348 4.46 -5.82 -32.89
N PRO A 349 3.38 -6.32 -32.23
CA PRO A 349 2.28 -5.48 -31.79
C PRO A 349 2.73 -4.37 -30.82
N LEU A 350 3.62 -4.70 -29.88
CA LEU A 350 4.16 -3.72 -28.94
C LEU A 350 5.06 -2.70 -29.63
N LEU A 351 5.87 -3.12 -30.61
CA LEU A 351 6.68 -2.21 -31.43
C LEU A 351 5.81 -1.20 -32.21
N GLN A 352 4.63 -1.62 -32.67
CA GLN A 352 3.69 -0.73 -33.36
C GLN A 352 3.09 0.31 -32.41
N GLU A 353 2.69 -0.09 -31.19
CA GLU A 353 2.19 0.86 -30.18
C GLU A 353 3.29 1.82 -29.70
N ALA A 354 4.51 1.31 -29.50
CA ALA A 354 5.69 2.10 -29.21
C ALA A 354 5.91 3.22 -30.25
N ALA A 355 5.84 2.87 -31.54
CA ALA A 355 5.99 3.83 -32.63
C ALA A 355 4.90 4.91 -32.60
N LYS A 356 3.63 4.51 -32.43
CA LYS A 356 2.49 5.45 -32.32
C LYS A 356 2.65 6.44 -31.17
N LEU A 357 3.06 5.95 -29.99
CA LEU A 357 3.28 6.80 -28.81
C LEU A 357 4.42 7.79 -29.01
N MET A 358 5.48 7.37 -29.70
CA MET A 358 6.63 8.22 -30.06
C MET A 358 6.36 9.14 -31.25
N GLY A 359 5.19 9.05 -31.89
CA GLY A 359 4.84 9.85 -33.08
C GLY A 359 5.66 9.51 -34.32
N ARG A 360 6.07 8.24 -34.46
CA ARG A 360 6.84 7.72 -35.60
C ARG A 360 5.99 6.86 -36.54
#